data_AF-A0AAE0CN81-F1
#
_entry.id   AF-A0AAE0CN81-F1
#
_cell.length_a   1.000
_cell.length_b   1.000
_cell.length_c   1.000
_cell.angle_alpha   90.00
_cell.angle_beta   90.00
_cell.angle_gamma   90.00
#
_symmetry.space_group_name_H-M   'P 1'
#
loop_
_entity.id
_entity.type
_entity.pdbx_description
1 polymer ?
#
loop_
_entity_poly.entity_id
_entity_poly.type
_entity_poly.pdbx_seq_one_letter_code
_entity_poly.pdbx_strand_id
1 'polypeptide(L)'
;MAAMWRQGDDDDSDVDDEMEMIWRERQKEMERKGQTNEWVGDLRNGSAGDNLKFNIDGSSRGKPRLAGIGGVLRDSKGKVFCLFSFSVRTADSNAAEIWAIQKAVELCLSNPYLSNRYISIVNDSKVAVS
;
A
#
# COMPACT_ATOMS: atom_id res chain seq x y z
N MET A 1 -15.33 7.31 47.62
CA MET A 1 -14.27 6.44 47.09
C MET A 1 -13.90 6.97 45.71
N ALA A 2 -12.69 7.48 45.55
CA ALA A 2 -12.21 8.03 44.28
C ALA A 2 -11.76 6.87 43.37
N ALA A 3 -12.28 6.82 42.14
CA ALA A 3 -11.77 5.93 41.11
C ALA A 3 -10.43 6.49 40.63
N MET A 4 -9.37 5.77 40.94
CA MET A 4 -8.00 6.04 40.52
C MET A 4 -7.88 5.66 39.05
N TRP A 5 -7.88 6.66 38.16
CA TRP A 5 -7.45 6.46 36.77
C TRP A 5 -5.95 6.19 36.79
N ARG A 6 -5.52 4.98 36.42
CA ARG A 6 -4.13 4.77 36.01
C ARG A 6 -4.02 5.37 34.62
N GLN A 7 -3.24 6.44 34.52
CA GLN A 7 -2.66 6.90 33.27
C GLN A 7 -1.81 5.72 32.76
N GLY A 8 -2.27 5.03 31.73
CA GLY A 8 -1.40 4.17 30.93
C GLY A 8 -0.57 5.10 30.07
N ASP A 9 0.73 5.10 30.29
CA ASP A 9 1.67 5.52 29.25
C ASP A 9 1.60 4.42 28.18
N ASP A 10 0.62 4.53 27.28
CA ASP A 10 0.51 3.67 26.10
C ASP A 10 1.56 4.19 25.10
N ASP A 11 2.78 3.65 25.18
CA ASP A 11 3.82 3.83 24.15
C ASP A 11 3.32 3.18 22.85
N ASP A 12 2.71 3.98 21.97
CA ASP A 12 2.20 3.56 20.65
C ASP A 12 3.32 2.99 19.72
N SER A 13 4.60 3.11 20.10
CA SER A 13 5.74 2.62 19.32
C SER A 13 5.74 1.11 19.11
N ASP A 14 5.20 0.34 20.07
CA ASP A 14 5.23 -1.12 20.01
C ASP A 14 4.31 -1.69 18.92
N VAL A 15 3.23 -0.99 18.59
CA VAL A 15 2.25 -1.41 17.58
C VAL A 15 2.78 -1.20 16.16
N ASP A 16 3.49 -0.10 15.94
CA ASP A 16 4.10 0.22 14.65
C ASP A 16 5.19 -0.80 14.29
N ASP A 17 5.99 -1.22 15.26
CA ASP A 17 7.03 -2.25 15.08
C ASP A 17 6.43 -3.63 14.76
N GLU A 18 5.31 -4.00 15.39
CA GLU A 18 4.61 -5.26 15.09
C GLU A 18 4.02 -5.25 13.67
N MET A 19 3.40 -4.13 13.26
CA MET A 19 2.86 -3.94 11.91
C MET A 19 3.94 -4.05 10.84
N GLU A 20 5.09 -3.40 11.04
CA GLU A 20 6.24 -3.48 10.15
C GLU A 20 6.83 -4.90 10.08
N MET A 21 6.93 -5.59 11.23
CA MET A 21 7.38 -6.97 11.25
C MET A 21 6.45 -7.89 10.44
N ILE A 22 5.13 -7.77 10.66
CA ILE A 22 4.12 -8.53 9.91
C ILE A 22 4.23 -8.24 8.43
N TRP A 23 4.37 -6.97 8.05
CA TRP A 23 4.52 -6.57 6.65
C TRP A 23 5.75 -7.21 6.00
N ARG A 24 6.91 -7.16 6.67
CA ARG A 24 8.15 -7.79 6.18
C ARG A 24 8.02 -9.29 5.99
N GLU A 25 7.33 -9.98 6.89
CA GLU A 25 7.03 -11.41 6.72
C GLU A 25 6.15 -11.65 5.50
N ARG A 26 5.16 -10.78 5.27
CA ARG A 26 4.28 -10.89 4.09
C ARG A 26 5.03 -10.61 2.80
N GLN A 27 5.96 -9.65 2.77
CA GLN A 27 6.82 -9.38 1.61
C GLN A 27 7.62 -10.64 1.22
N LYS A 28 8.30 -11.27 2.19
CA LYS A 28 9.02 -12.53 1.95
C LYS A 28 8.11 -13.63 1.41
N GLU A 29 6.86 -13.70 1.89
CA GLU A 29 5.90 -14.67 1.40
C GLU A 29 5.45 -14.38 -0.04
N MET A 30 5.21 -13.12 -0.39
CA MET A 30 4.87 -12.68 -1.75
C MET A 30 5.99 -13.06 -2.73
N GLU A 31 7.25 -12.80 -2.34
CA GLU A 31 8.44 -13.18 -3.10
C GLU A 31 8.54 -14.70 -3.28
N ARG A 32 8.34 -15.48 -2.20
CA ARG A 32 8.35 -16.95 -2.24
C ARG A 32 7.28 -17.51 -3.18
N LYS A 33 6.14 -16.83 -3.31
CA LYS A 33 5.05 -17.21 -4.22
C LYS A 33 5.27 -16.74 -5.65
N GLY A 34 6.36 -16.02 -5.92
CA GLY A 34 6.62 -15.45 -7.24
C GLY A 34 5.58 -14.41 -7.65
N GLN A 35 4.92 -13.75 -6.70
CA GLN A 35 4.04 -12.64 -7.05
C GLN A 35 4.91 -11.43 -7.34
N THR A 36 4.76 -10.85 -8.53
CA THR A 36 5.55 -9.70 -8.98
C THR A 36 4.65 -8.57 -9.44
N ASN A 37 5.11 -7.33 -9.28
CA ASN A 37 4.54 -6.21 -10.01
C ASN A 37 5.00 -6.26 -11.48
N GLU A 38 4.17 -5.76 -12.38
CA GLU A 38 4.46 -5.71 -13.82
C GLU A 38 4.66 -4.27 -14.25
N TRP A 39 5.87 -3.94 -14.74
CA TRP A 39 6.15 -2.66 -15.40
C TRP A 39 5.88 -2.82 -16.91
N VAL A 40 4.85 -2.15 -17.40
CA VAL A 40 4.35 -2.30 -18.78
C VAL A 40 4.61 -1.10 -19.68
N GLY A 41 5.13 0.01 -19.14
CA GLY A 41 5.36 1.25 -19.87
C GLY A 41 6.75 1.86 -19.67
N ASP A 42 7.27 2.51 -20.70
CA ASP A 42 8.50 3.30 -20.59
C ASP A 42 8.23 4.65 -19.92
N LEU A 43 8.71 4.78 -18.68
CA LEU A 43 8.63 6.00 -17.87
C LEU A 43 9.66 7.07 -18.27
N ARG A 44 10.68 6.73 -19.07
CA ARG A 44 11.74 7.66 -19.50
C ARG A 44 11.23 8.74 -20.44
N ASN A 45 10.24 8.39 -21.26
CA ASN A 45 9.67 9.25 -22.29
C ASN A 45 8.36 9.93 -21.86
N GLY A 46 7.95 9.77 -20.61
CA GLY A 46 6.81 10.50 -20.04
C GLY A 46 7.16 11.98 -19.87
N SER A 47 6.32 12.89 -20.35
CA SER A 47 6.56 14.31 -20.22
C SER A 47 6.69 14.68 -18.74
N ALA A 48 7.54 15.65 -18.41
CA ALA A 48 7.71 16.11 -17.02
C ALA A 48 6.41 16.67 -16.40
N GLY A 49 5.37 16.91 -17.21
CA GLY A 49 4.05 17.38 -16.78
C GLY A 49 2.95 16.32 -16.77
N ASP A 50 3.26 15.04 -16.99
CA ASP A 50 2.25 13.99 -16.95
C ASP A 50 1.77 13.76 -15.50
N ASN A 51 0.49 14.04 -15.24
CA ASN A 51 -0.15 13.75 -13.96
C ASN A 51 -0.26 12.23 -13.78
N LEU A 52 0.62 11.66 -12.96
CA LEU A 52 0.60 10.25 -12.61
C LEU A 52 -0.38 10.01 -11.45
N LYS A 53 -1.20 8.98 -11.60
CA LYS A 53 -2.12 8.51 -10.57
C LYS A 53 -1.87 7.04 -10.30
N PHE A 54 -1.75 6.70 -9.02
CA PHE A 54 -1.69 5.34 -8.54
C PHE A 54 -3.01 5.00 -7.85
N ASN A 55 -3.91 4.35 -8.58
CA ASN A 55 -5.15 3.85 -8.01
C ASN A 55 -4.86 2.55 -7.29
N ILE A 56 -5.21 2.46 -6.02
CA ILE A 56 -4.96 1.30 -5.16
C ILE A 56 -6.25 0.86 -4.50
N ASP A 57 -6.28 -0.42 -4.10
CA ASP A 57 -7.42 -1.00 -3.39
C ASP A 57 -6.95 -2.18 -2.53
N GLY A 58 -7.53 -2.31 -1.34
CA GLY A 58 -7.36 -3.41 -0.41
C GLY A 58 -8.68 -4.14 -0.17
N SER A 59 -8.70 -5.46 -0.41
CA SER A 59 -9.91 -6.26 -0.24
C SER A 59 -9.74 -7.32 0.84
N SER A 60 -10.79 -7.58 1.64
CA SER A 60 -10.84 -8.68 2.60
C SER A 60 -12.21 -9.36 2.63
N ARG A 61 -12.23 -10.69 2.82
CA ARG A 61 -13.44 -11.51 2.94
C ARG A 61 -14.08 -11.49 4.34
N GLY A 62 -13.59 -10.67 5.27
CA GLY A 62 -14.08 -10.58 6.65
C GLY A 62 -13.10 -9.87 7.60
N LYS A 63 -13.35 -9.92 8.92
CA LYS A 63 -12.51 -9.24 9.93
C LYS A 63 -11.96 -10.22 10.99
N PRO A 64 -10.71 -10.70 10.87
CA PRO A 64 -9.88 -10.78 9.66
C PRO A 64 -10.13 -12.09 8.88
N ARG A 65 -9.97 -12.06 7.54
CA ARG A 65 -10.03 -13.26 6.66
C ARG A 65 -9.09 -13.08 5.47
N LEU A 66 -9.18 -14.01 4.50
CA LEU A 66 -8.47 -13.92 3.21
C LEU A 66 -8.64 -12.54 2.58
N ALA A 67 -7.52 -11.93 2.23
CA ALA A 67 -7.38 -10.57 1.78
C ALA A 67 -6.31 -10.47 0.67
N GLY A 68 -6.43 -9.41 -0.11
CA GLY A 68 -5.55 -9.07 -1.21
C GLY A 68 -5.40 -7.57 -1.35
N ILE A 69 -4.34 -7.16 -2.01
CA ILE A 69 -4.05 -5.76 -2.33
C ILE A 69 -3.78 -5.64 -3.82
N GLY A 70 -4.09 -4.49 -4.40
CA GLY A 70 -3.81 -4.23 -5.80
C GLY A 70 -3.65 -2.76 -6.10
N GLY A 71 -3.10 -2.48 -7.28
CA GLY A 71 -3.03 -1.12 -7.76
C GLY A 71 -2.56 -0.99 -9.20
N VAL A 72 -2.86 0.17 -9.78
CA VAL A 72 -2.55 0.56 -11.15
C VAL A 72 -1.98 1.97 -11.18
N LEU A 73 -0.74 2.12 -11.62
CA LEU A 73 -0.11 3.39 -11.93
C LEU A 73 -0.38 3.76 -13.39
N ARG A 74 -0.96 4.94 -13.62
CA ARG A 74 -1.29 5.45 -14.96
C ARG A 74 -1.09 6.96 -15.11
N ASP A 75 -1.00 7.43 -16.34
CA ASP A 75 -1.09 8.87 -16.66
C ASP A 75 -2.55 9.35 -16.83
N SER A 76 -2.71 10.65 -17.11
CA SER A 76 -3.99 11.30 -17.39
C SER A 76 -4.68 10.82 -18.67
N LYS A 77 -3.96 10.17 -19.59
CA LYS A 77 -4.50 9.57 -20.82
C LYS A 77 -4.91 8.10 -20.61
N GLY A 78 -4.72 7.57 -19.41
CA GLY A 78 -5.01 6.18 -19.09
C GLY A 78 -3.92 5.19 -19.48
N LYS A 79 -2.74 5.66 -19.90
CA LYS A 79 -1.61 4.77 -20.18
C LYS A 79 -1.10 4.18 -18.86
N VAL A 80 -1.06 2.85 -18.79
CA VAL A 80 -0.61 2.12 -17.60
C VAL A 80 0.90 1.93 -17.63
N PHE A 81 1.55 2.14 -16.49
CA PHE A 81 3.00 1.97 -16.31
C PHE A 81 3.34 0.83 -15.36
N CYS A 82 2.53 0.62 -14.33
CA CYS A 82 2.73 -0.42 -13.33
C CYS A 82 1.40 -1.01 -12.90
N LEU A 83 1.34 -2.34 -12.75
CA LEU A 83 0.26 -3.02 -12.06
C LEU A 83 0.83 -3.91 -10.96
N PHE A 84 0.06 -4.09 -9.88
CA PHE A 84 0.33 -5.14 -8.92
C PHE A 84 -0.96 -5.76 -8.40
N SER A 85 -0.88 -7.03 -8.01
CA SER A 85 -1.93 -7.75 -7.28
C SER A 85 -1.28 -8.81 -6.41
N PHE A 86 -1.47 -8.70 -5.09
CA PHE A 86 -0.85 -9.59 -4.11
C PHE A 86 -1.89 -10.19 -3.18
N SER A 87 -1.66 -11.44 -2.76
CA SER A 87 -2.46 -12.03 -1.69
C SER A 87 -1.74 -11.82 -0.37
N VAL A 88 -2.37 -11.05 0.52
CA VAL A 88 -1.86 -10.76 1.88
C VAL A 88 -2.46 -11.72 2.93
N ARG A 89 -2.94 -12.90 2.50
CA ARG A 89 -3.61 -13.92 3.33
C ARG A 89 -4.60 -13.32 4.31
N THR A 90 -4.35 -13.38 5.62
CA THR A 90 -5.31 -12.93 6.62
C THR A 90 -5.06 -11.46 6.97
N ALA A 91 -6.05 -10.62 6.72
CA ALA A 91 -6.11 -9.21 7.10
C ALA A 91 -7.58 -8.78 7.24
N ASP A 92 -7.86 -7.71 7.98
CA ASP A 92 -9.14 -7.00 7.82
C ASP A 92 -9.08 -6.01 6.65
N SER A 93 -10.21 -5.36 6.36
CA SER A 93 -10.30 -4.39 5.26
C SER A 93 -9.38 -3.19 5.45
N ASN A 94 -9.24 -2.66 6.67
CA ASN A 94 -8.46 -1.45 6.91
C ASN A 94 -6.96 -1.75 6.74
N ALA A 95 -6.50 -2.88 7.27
CA ALA A 95 -5.12 -3.33 7.09
C ALA A 95 -4.81 -3.59 5.61
N ALA A 96 -5.73 -4.21 4.86
CA ALA A 96 -5.54 -4.42 3.42
C ALA A 96 -5.38 -3.09 2.65
N GLU A 97 -6.19 -2.09 2.98
CA GLU A 97 -6.10 -0.75 2.36
C GLU A 97 -4.77 -0.05 2.65
N ILE A 98 -4.33 -0.08 3.91
CA ILE A 98 -3.05 0.51 4.33
C ILE A 98 -1.88 -0.21 3.63
N TRP A 99 -1.92 -1.54 3.55
CA TRP A 99 -0.88 -2.31 2.85
C TRP A 99 -0.86 -2.04 1.35
N ALA A 100 -2.01 -1.75 0.72
CA ALA A 100 -2.06 -1.31 -0.66
C ALA A 100 -1.37 0.06 -0.86
N ILE A 101 -1.56 1.00 0.08
CA ILE A 101 -0.84 2.29 0.12
C ILE A 101 0.66 2.06 0.27
N GLN A 102 1.08 1.31 1.28
CA GLN A 102 2.49 1.04 1.58
C GLN A 102 3.19 0.42 0.36
N LYS A 103 2.56 -0.57 -0.29
CA LYS A 103 3.13 -1.21 -1.48
C LYS A 103 3.28 -0.24 -2.66
N ALA A 104 2.30 0.65 -2.88
CA ALA A 104 2.39 1.64 -3.93
C ALA A 104 3.52 2.65 -3.67
N VAL A 105 3.69 3.10 -2.43
CA VAL A 105 4.80 3.98 -2.02
C VAL A 105 6.16 3.29 -2.25
N GLU A 106 6.32 2.03 -1.84
CA GLU A 106 7.54 1.25 -2.09
C GLU A 106 7.89 1.16 -3.58
N LEU A 107 6.89 0.91 -4.44
CA LEU A 107 7.08 0.85 -5.89
C LEU A 107 7.47 2.21 -6.50
N CYS A 108 6.93 3.30 -5.96
CA CYS A 108 7.30 4.65 -6.38
C CYS A 108 8.74 5.01 -5.95
N LEU A 109 9.11 4.71 -4.71
CA LEU A 109 10.43 5.02 -4.17
C LEU A 109 11.56 4.15 -4.76
N SER A 110 11.26 2.89 -5.10
CA SER A 110 12.23 1.98 -5.73
C SER A 110 12.48 2.28 -7.21
N ASN A 111 11.63 3.07 -7.87
CA ASN A 111 11.79 3.40 -9.28
C ASN A 111 12.43 4.79 -9.46
N PRO A 112 13.65 4.89 -10.02
CA PRO A 112 14.36 6.17 -10.18
C PRO A 112 13.67 7.15 -11.14
N TYR A 113 12.74 6.68 -11.98
CA TYR A 113 11.97 7.55 -12.89
C TYR A 113 10.75 8.18 -12.22
N LEU A 114 10.39 7.71 -11.02
CA LEU A 114 9.25 8.18 -10.23
C LEU A 114 9.66 8.99 -9.00
N SER A 115 10.87 8.77 -8.48
CA SER A 115 11.37 9.35 -7.22
C SER A 115 11.33 10.89 -7.15
N ASN A 116 11.29 11.59 -8.28
CA ASN A 116 11.21 13.06 -8.33
C ASN A 116 9.98 13.57 -9.11
N ARG A 117 8.91 12.77 -9.19
CA ARG A 117 7.65 13.13 -9.83
C ARG A 117 6.54 13.30 -8.81
N TYR A 118 5.61 14.19 -9.10
CA TYR A 118 4.35 14.26 -8.37
C TYR A 118 3.47 13.07 -8.75
N ILE A 119 3.08 12.26 -7.77
CA ILE A 119 2.22 11.09 -7.95
C ILE A 119 1.05 11.21 -6.98
N SER A 120 -0.17 11.19 -7.51
CA SER A 120 -1.37 11.12 -6.66
C SER A 120 -1.69 9.65 -6.36
N ILE A 121 -1.59 9.25 -5.10
CA ILE A 121 -2.14 7.96 -4.65
C ILE A 121 -3.64 8.15 -4.41
N VAL A 122 -4.46 7.28 -5.00
CA VAL A 122 -5.92 7.37 -4.97
C VAL A 122 -6.47 6.09 -4.36
N ASN A 123 -7.20 6.23 -3.26
CA ASN A 123 -7.90 5.17 -2.53
C ASN A 123 -9.35 5.63 -2.27
N ASP A 124 -10.32 4.71 -2.36
CA ASP A 124 -11.75 4.96 -2.12
C ASP A 124 -12.20 4.74 -0.67
N SER A 125 -11.37 4.09 0.16
CA SER A 125 -11.56 3.96 1.60
C SER A 125 -11.34 5.29 2.32
N LYS A 126 -12.43 5.87 2.80
CA LYS A 126 -12.39 7.08 3.65
C LYS A 126 -11.57 6.86 4.92
N VAL A 127 -11.52 5.64 5.45
CA VAL A 127 -10.76 5.34 6.68
C VAL A 127 -9.26 5.38 6.42
N ALA A 128 -8.82 4.95 5.22
CA ALA A 128 -7.41 4.95 4.85
C ALA A 128 -6.89 6.33 4.42
N VAL A 129 -7.79 7.22 3.98
CA VAL A 129 -7.46 8.58 3.49
C VAL A 129 -7.77 9.68 4.52
N SER A 130 -8.36 9.33 5.67
CA SER A 130 -8.90 10.27 6.67
C SER A 130 -7.84 11.15 7.33
#